data_AF-A0A2T8F4G3-F1
#
_entry.id   AF-A0A2T8F4G3-F1
#
_cell.length_a   1.000
_cell.length_b   1.000
_cell.length_c   1.000
_cell.angle_alpha   90.00
_cell.angle_beta   90.00
_cell.angle_gamma   90.00
#
_symmetry.space_group_name_H-M   'P 1'
#
loop_
_entity.id
_entity.type
_entity.pdbx_description
1 polymer ?
#
loop_
_entity_poly.entity_id
_entity_poly.type
_entity_poly.pdbx_seq_one_letter_code
_entity_poly.pdbx_strand_id
1 'polypeptide(L)'
;MPLLLQLPIWLALYRLLADTAAGAPVGAMSTELVASLGAATLLGVPLAARGYVGAGWTHLAVVAGIACVTAAVTYFTQKHLVTPNLVTADLPEMVARTQQLMPLLSALGLVVAGGVVPLAMLVYWTCNALWTCGQSAVICRWFPTPGSPAAKSATMRP
;
A
#
# COMPACT_ATOMS: atom_id res chain seq x y z
N MET A 1 -14.21 5.12 -8.90
CA MET A 1 -13.18 5.89 -9.63
C MET A 1 -12.19 6.55 -8.66
N PRO A 2 -11.16 5.80 -8.21
CA PRO A 2 -9.85 6.37 -7.83
C PRO A 2 -8.69 5.90 -8.73
N LEU A 3 -8.86 4.76 -9.42
CA LEU A 3 -7.77 4.07 -10.13
C LEU A 3 -7.15 4.91 -11.27
N LEU A 4 -7.95 5.69 -11.99
CA LEU A 4 -7.50 6.47 -13.16
C LEU A 4 -6.59 7.66 -12.79
N LEU A 5 -6.77 8.26 -11.62
CA LEU A 5 -5.90 9.36 -11.15
C LEU A 5 -4.70 8.82 -10.34
N GLN A 6 -4.85 7.66 -9.70
CA GLN A 6 -3.81 7.02 -8.91
C GLN A 6 -2.71 6.38 -9.76
N LEU A 7 -3.05 5.82 -10.94
CA LEU A 7 -2.09 5.23 -11.87
C LEU A 7 -1.02 6.22 -12.39
N PRO A 8 -1.36 7.44 -12.86
CA PRO A 8 -0.38 8.44 -13.29
C PRO A 8 0.59 8.86 -12.18
N ILE A 9 0.07 9.09 -10.96
CA ILE A 9 0.88 9.50 -9.81
C ILE A 9 1.79 8.35 -9.37
N TRP A 10 1.26 7.12 -9.35
CA TRP A 10 2.01 5.91 -9.05
C TRP A 10 3.14 5.67 -10.06
N LEU A 11 2.84 5.79 -11.37
CA LEU A 11 3.83 5.62 -12.45
C LEU A 11 4.91 6.69 -12.39
N ALA A 12 4.55 7.95 -12.08
CA ALA A 12 5.50 9.03 -11.94
C ALA A 12 6.45 8.79 -10.74
N LEU A 13 5.93 8.42 -9.57
CA LEU A 13 6.73 8.10 -8.38
C LEU A 13 7.58 6.84 -8.58
N TYR A 14 7.03 5.79 -9.19
CA TYR A 14 7.77 4.56 -9.47
C TYR A 14 8.93 4.81 -10.43
N ARG A 15 8.69 5.49 -11.57
CA ARG A 15 9.77 5.83 -12.53
C ARG A 15 10.83 6.70 -11.87
N LEU A 16 10.41 7.70 -11.11
CA LEU A 16 11.32 8.55 -10.34
C LEU A 16 12.24 7.72 -9.43
N LEU A 17 11.68 6.80 -8.64
CA LEU A 17 12.44 5.98 -7.70
C LEU A 17 13.29 4.89 -8.39
N ALA A 18 12.81 4.31 -9.49
CA ALA A 18 13.50 3.22 -10.19
C ALA A 18 14.69 3.73 -11.00
N ASP A 19 14.51 4.81 -11.74
CA ASP A 19 15.54 5.37 -12.61
C ASP A 19 16.60 6.13 -11.80
N THR A 20 16.23 6.78 -10.68
CA THR A 20 17.21 7.32 -9.72
C THR A 20 18.05 6.23 -9.06
N ALA A 21 17.46 5.08 -8.73
CA ALA A 21 18.21 3.93 -8.23
C ALA A 21 19.16 3.34 -9.29
N ALA A 22 18.90 3.54 -10.58
CA ALA A 22 19.77 3.16 -11.69
C ALA A 22 20.82 4.23 -12.05
N GLY A 23 20.86 5.37 -11.36
CA GLY A 23 21.78 6.47 -11.64
C GLY A 23 21.40 7.31 -12.86
N ALA A 24 20.20 7.13 -13.41
CA ALA A 24 19.71 7.88 -14.57
C ALA A 24 18.89 9.10 -14.11
N PRO A 25 19.17 10.31 -14.64
CA PRO A 25 18.36 11.49 -14.34
C PRO A 25 16.97 11.38 -14.97
N VAL A 26 15.94 11.75 -14.20
CA VAL A 26 14.52 11.61 -14.59
C VAL A 26 13.82 12.93 -14.46
N GLY A 27 13.33 13.46 -15.58
CA GLY A 27 12.58 14.72 -15.60
C GLY A 27 13.37 15.86 -14.97
N ALA A 28 12.87 16.42 -13.87
CA ALA A 28 13.47 17.54 -13.14
C ALA A 28 14.51 17.13 -12.07
N MET A 29 14.87 15.84 -11.94
CA MET A 29 15.90 15.39 -11.00
C MET A 29 17.29 15.75 -11.50
N SER A 30 17.99 16.64 -10.77
CA SER A 30 19.41 16.88 -11.01
C SER A 30 20.26 15.68 -10.59
N THR A 31 21.50 15.62 -11.10
CA THR A 31 22.51 14.63 -10.70
C THR A 31 22.75 14.61 -9.19
N GLU A 32 22.67 15.76 -8.51
CA GLU A 32 22.79 15.82 -7.05
C GLU A 32 21.62 15.14 -6.34
N LEU A 33 20.39 15.26 -6.85
CA LEU A 33 19.22 14.59 -6.26
C LEU A 33 19.29 13.07 -6.41
N VAL A 34 19.78 12.58 -7.56
CA VAL A 34 20.00 11.15 -7.79
C VAL A 34 21.04 10.61 -6.80
N ALA A 35 22.16 11.30 -6.64
CA ALA A 35 23.20 10.92 -5.67
C ALA A 35 22.69 10.95 -4.22
N SER A 36 21.92 11.99 -3.86
CA SER A 36 21.28 12.13 -2.54
C SER A 36 20.32 10.97 -2.25
N LEU A 37 19.48 10.58 -3.22
CA LEU A 37 18.55 9.47 -3.06
C LEU A 37 19.25 8.11 -3.01
N GLY A 38 20.34 7.92 -3.76
CA GLY A 38 21.18 6.73 -3.68
C GLY A 38 21.87 6.55 -2.31
N ALA A 39 22.20 7.66 -1.66
CA ALA A 39 22.78 7.68 -0.30
C ALA A 39 21.72 7.69 0.82
N ALA A 40 20.43 7.85 0.48
CA ALA A 40 19.38 8.00 1.46
C ALA A 40 19.18 6.72 2.27
N THR A 41 19.05 6.89 3.59
CA THR A 41 18.76 5.80 4.52
C THR A 41 17.48 6.07 5.28
N LEU A 42 16.80 5.01 5.68
CA LEU A 42 15.67 5.04 6.59
C LEU A 42 16.02 4.19 7.80
N LEU A 43 16.03 4.80 9.00
CA LEU A 43 16.40 4.13 10.24
C LEU A 43 17.77 3.42 10.16
N GLY A 44 18.73 4.04 9.43
CA GLY A 44 20.07 3.49 9.21
C GLY A 44 20.19 2.45 8.10
N VAL A 45 19.10 2.12 7.40
CA VAL A 45 19.08 1.15 6.31
C VAL A 45 18.99 1.86 4.95
N PRO A 46 19.87 1.59 3.98
CA PRO A 46 19.80 2.20 2.66
C PRO A 46 18.45 1.94 1.98
N LEU A 47 17.85 2.97 1.39
CA LEU A 47 16.55 2.85 0.72
C LEU A 47 16.60 1.90 -0.50
N ALA A 48 17.76 1.76 -1.13
CA ALA A 48 17.99 0.81 -2.22
C ALA A 48 18.20 -0.64 -1.75
N ALA A 49 18.40 -0.87 -0.45
CA ALA A 49 18.60 -2.21 0.09
C ALA A 49 17.31 -3.04 -0.05
N ARG A 50 17.46 -4.35 -0.27
CA ARG A 50 16.37 -5.25 -0.64
C ARG A 50 16.40 -6.55 0.15
N GLY A 51 15.21 -7.11 0.32
CA GLY A 51 15.01 -8.41 0.95
C GLY A 51 15.28 -8.43 2.46
N TYR A 52 15.08 -9.59 3.06
CA TYR A 52 15.13 -9.76 4.53
C TYR A 52 16.47 -10.22 5.07
N VAL A 53 17.34 -10.79 4.23
CA VAL A 53 18.55 -11.50 4.65
C VAL A 53 19.81 -10.83 4.13
N GLY A 54 20.94 -11.06 4.81
CA GLY A 54 22.28 -10.70 4.33
C GLY A 54 22.81 -9.31 4.74
N ALA A 55 22.00 -8.48 5.41
CA ALA A 55 22.39 -7.11 5.81
C ALA A 55 22.26 -6.83 7.33
N GLY A 56 22.18 -7.88 8.14
CA GLY A 56 22.16 -7.79 9.61
C GLY A 56 20.76 -7.57 10.23
N TRP A 57 20.72 -7.56 11.57
CA TRP A 57 19.47 -7.51 12.34
C TRP A 57 18.69 -6.20 12.17
N THR A 58 19.38 -5.05 12.14
CA THR A 58 18.74 -3.74 11.94
C THR A 58 18.02 -3.68 10.59
N HIS A 59 18.67 -4.16 9.54
CA HIS A 59 18.08 -4.24 8.20
C HIS A 59 16.81 -5.08 8.19
N LEU A 60 16.88 -6.31 8.72
CA LEU A 60 15.73 -7.20 8.81
C LEU A 60 14.57 -6.54 9.58
N ALA A 61 14.86 -5.95 10.75
CA ALA A 61 13.83 -5.34 11.59
C ALA A 61 13.12 -4.17 10.88
N VAL A 62 13.86 -3.32 10.17
CA VAL A 62 13.29 -2.19 9.44
C VAL A 62 12.46 -2.67 8.25
N VAL A 63 13.01 -3.54 7.40
CA VAL A 63 12.30 -4.01 6.19
C VAL A 63 11.05 -4.80 6.57
N ALA A 64 11.16 -5.76 7.49
CA ALA A 64 10.02 -6.55 7.96
C ALA A 64 9.01 -5.70 8.72
N GLY A 65 9.47 -4.76 9.55
CA GLY A 65 8.62 -3.84 10.28
C GLY A 65 7.73 -3.01 9.35
N ILE A 66 8.33 -2.39 8.33
CA ILE A 66 7.57 -1.61 7.34
C ILE A 66 6.61 -2.51 6.56
N ALA A 67 7.06 -3.66 6.06
CA ALA A 67 6.20 -4.58 5.33
C ALA A 67 4.99 -5.03 6.16
N CYS A 68 5.20 -5.34 7.45
CA CYS A 68 4.11 -5.69 8.37
C CYS A 68 3.16 -4.52 8.62
N VAL A 69 3.66 -3.29 8.78
CA VAL A 69 2.82 -2.10 8.92
C VAL A 69 1.98 -1.88 7.65
N THR A 70 2.59 -1.95 6.46
CA THR A 70 1.88 -1.84 5.18
C THR A 70 0.78 -2.91 5.08
N ALA A 71 1.11 -4.15 5.41
CA ALA A 71 0.18 -5.28 5.38
C ALA A 71 -0.97 -5.10 6.38
N ALA A 72 -0.70 -4.62 7.60
CA ALA A 72 -1.70 -4.36 8.62
C ALA A 72 -2.68 -3.25 8.19
N VAL A 73 -2.17 -2.14 7.66
CA VAL A 73 -3.01 -1.04 7.13
C VAL A 73 -3.86 -1.53 5.95
N THR A 74 -3.28 -2.31 5.05
CA THR A 74 -3.99 -2.88 3.89
C THR A 74 -5.08 -3.83 4.34
N TYR A 75 -4.77 -4.75 5.26
CA TYR A 75 -5.73 -5.69 5.84
C TYR A 75 -6.88 -4.92 6.51
N PHE A 76 -6.56 -3.95 7.37
CA PHE A 76 -7.57 -3.15 8.07
C PHE A 76 -8.49 -2.44 7.08
N THR A 77 -7.91 -1.78 6.08
CA THR A 77 -8.65 -1.08 5.04
C THR A 77 -9.60 -2.02 4.31
N GLN A 78 -9.09 -3.17 3.84
CA GLN A 78 -9.92 -4.11 3.10
C GLN A 78 -11.01 -4.73 3.98
N LYS A 79 -10.67 -5.16 5.20
CA LYS A 79 -11.59 -5.86 6.10
C LYS A 79 -12.68 -4.96 6.66
N HIS A 80 -12.34 -3.74 7.08
CA HIS A 80 -13.23 -2.88 7.86
C HIS A 80 -13.81 -1.70 7.07
N LEU A 81 -13.18 -1.29 5.97
CA LEU A 81 -13.65 -0.13 5.20
C LEU A 81 -14.19 -0.55 3.84
N VAL A 82 -13.49 -1.45 3.13
CA VAL A 82 -13.90 -1.87 1.78
C VAL A 82 -14.97 -2.96 1.84
N THR A 83 -14.72 -4.07 2.55
CA THR A 83 -15.64 -5.22 2.60
C THR A 83 -17.05 -4.81 3.04
N PRO A 84 -17.26 -4.00 4.08
CA PRO A 84 -18.60 -3.56 4.48
C PRO A 84 -19.28 -2.62 3.48
N ASN A 85 -18.53 -2.04 2.55
CA ASN A 85 -19.04 -1.17 1.51
C ASN A 85 -19.34 -1.91 0.20
N LEU A 86 -19.16 -3.25 0.16
CA LEU A 86 -19.54 -4.09 -0.96
C LEU A 86 -21.01 -4.52 -0.84
N VAL A 87 -21.73 -4.54 -1.96
CA VAL A 87 -23.05 -5.15 -2.06
C VAL A 87 -22.86 -6.62 -2.41
N THR A 88 -23.05 -7.51 -1.43
CA THR A 88 -22.77 -8.94 -1.58
C THR A 88 -24.02 -9.80 -1.76
N ALA A 89 -25.22 -9.19 -1.72
CA ALA A 89 -26.50 -9.92 -1.75
C ALA A 89 -26.71 -10.73 -3.04
N ASP A 90 -26.14 -10.27 -4.16
CA ASP A 90 -26.31 -10.89 -5.48
C ASP A 90 -25.06 -11.65 -5.96
N LEU A 91 -24.03 -11.78 -5.10
CA LEU A 91 -22.80 -12.44 -5.50
C LEU A 91 -22.91 -13.97 -5.39
N PRO A 92 -22.38 -14.73 -6.36
CA PRO A 92 -22.23 -16.17 -6.21
C PRO A 92 -21.42 -16.52 -4.96
N GLU A 93 -21.76 -17.62 -4.28
CA GLU A 93 -21.14 -18.03 -3.02
C GLU A 93 -19.60 -18.16 -3.11
N MET A 94 -19.09 -18.69 -4.21
CA MET A 94 -17.65 -18.77 -4.47
C MET A 94 -16.97 -17.39 -4.52
N VAL A 95 -17.64 -16.40 -5.12
CA VAL A 95 -17.14 -15.02 -5.21
C VAL A 95 -17.16 -14.38 -3.82
N ALA A 96 -18.24 -14.55 -3.07
CA ALA A 96 -18.35 -14.05 -1.70
C ALA A 96 -17.24 -14.61 -0.80
N ARG A 97 -16.94 -15.92 -0.89
CA ARG A 97 -15.85 -16.55 -0.14
C ARG A 97 -14.48 -15.99 -0.52
N THR A 98 -14.24 -15.77 -1.81
CA THR A 98 -13.00 -15.15 -2.29
C THR A 98 -12.82 -13.75 -1.71
N GLN A 99 -13.89 -12.92 -1.70
CA GLN A 99 -13.86 -11.58 -1.12
C GLN A 99 -13.54 -11.59 0.38
N GLN A 100 -14.01 -12.60 1.12
CA GLN A 100 -13.69 -12.74 2.55
C GLN A 100 -12.21 -13.07 2.81
N LEU A 101 -11.56 -13.78 1.89
CA LEU A 101 -10.14 -14.15 1.98
C LEU A 101 -9.20 -13.06 1.46
N MET A 102 -9.67 -12.17 0.58
CA MET A 102 -8.86 -11.12 -0.03
C MET A 102 -8.07 -10.24 0.95
N PRO A 103 -8.63 -9.77 2.08
CA PRO A 103 -7.86 -9.02 3.08
C PRO A 103 -6.61 -9.76 3.52
N LEU A 104 -6.74 -11.05 3.84
CA LEU A 104 -5.64 -11.86 4.34
C LEU A 104 -4.63 -12.17 3.23
N LEU A 105 -5.11 -12.56 2.05
CA LEU A 105 -4.24 -12.88 0.91
C LEU A 105 -3.42 -11.67 0.45
N SER A 106 -4.04 -10.49 0.41
CA SER A 106 -3.35 -9.24 0.08
C SER A 106 -2.26 -8.90 1.10
N ALA A 107 -2.58 -9.01 2.39
CA ALA A 107 -1.65 -8.71 3.48
C ALA A 107 -0.45 -9.65 3.49
N LEU A 108 -0.68 -10.97 3.33
CA LEU A 108 0.38 -11.96 3.25
C LEU A 108 1.26 -11.74 2.01
N GLY A 109 0.65 -11.44 0.86
CA GLY A 109 1.37 -11.13 -0.37
C GLY A 109 2.33 -9.94 -0.20
N LEU A 110 1.91 -8.90 0.52
CA LEU A 110 2.73 -7.72 0.85
C LEU A 110 3.96 -8.07 1.71
N VAL A 111 3.77 -8.90 2.74
CA VAL A 111 4.88 -9.37 3.58
C VAL A 111 5.84 -10.24 2.77
N VAL A 112 5.36 -11.12 1.90
CA VAL A 112 6.23 -11.91 1.02
C VAL A 112 6.99 -10.99 0.04
N ALA A 113 6.30 -10.00 -0.53
CA ALA A 113 6.90 -9.05 -1.47
C ALA A 113 8.06 -8.24 -0.85
N GLY A 114 7.97 -7.88 0.43
CA GLY A 114 9.08 -7.21 1.14
C GLY A 114 10.39 -8.01 1.17
N GLY A 115 10.32 -9.32 0.95
CA GLY A 115 11.50 -10.19 0.84
C GLY A 115 12.25 -10.05 -0.48
N VAL A 116 11.68 -9.37 -1.48
CA VAL A 116 12.27 -9.25 -2.82
C VAL A 116 12.36 -7.81 -3.33
N VAL A 117 11.55 -6.88 -2.83
CA VAL A 117 11.56 -5.48 -3.27
C VAL A 117 12.54 -4.60 -2.47
N PRO A 118 12.98 -3.45 -3.04
CA PRO A 118 13.74 -2.45 -2.29
C PRO A 118 12.94 -1.79 -1.17
N LEU A 119 13.62 -1.34 -0.12
CA LEU A 119 13.01 -0.63 1.01
C LEU A 119 12.25 0.64 0.58
N ALA A 120 12.78 1.39 -0.40
CA ALA A 120 12.09 2.54 -0.99
C ALA A 120 10.68 2.21 -1.48
N MET A 121 10.51 1.02 -2.09
CA MET A 121 9.21 0.56 -2.58
C MET A 121 8.24 0.27 -1.43
N LEU A 122 8.72 -0.30 -0.33
CA LEU A 122 7.90 -0.57 0.86
C LEU A 122 7.41 0.70 1.53
N VAL A 123 8.28 1.72 1.62
CA VAL A 123 7.91 3.05 2.14
C VAL A 123 6.80 3.64 1.27
N TYR A 124 7.00 3.59 -0.05
CA TYR A 124 6.00 4.05 -1.00
C TYR A 124 4.66 3.32 -0.84
N TRP A 125 4.66 1.98 -0.78
CA TRP A 125 3.45 1.20 -0.55
C TRP A 125 2.78 1.52 0.78
N THR A 126 3.56 1.81 1.82
CA THR A 126 3.02 2.24 3.12
C THR A 126 2.27 3.55 3.00
N CYS A 127 2.86 4.56 2.38
CA CYS A 127 2.20 5.84 2.13
C CYS A 127 0.90 5.65 1.32
N ASN A 128 0.96 4.83 0.28
CA ASN A 128 -0.21 4.52 -0.54
C ASN A 128 -1.31 3.77 0.23
N ALA A 129 -0.94 2.82 1.10
CA ALA A 129 -1.88 2.08 1.94
C ALA A 129 -2.56 3.00 2.94
N LEU A 130 -1.82 3.91 3.59
CA LEU A 130 -2.37 4.91 4.51
C LEU A 130 -3.32 5.87 3.81
N TRP A 131 -2.95 6.35 2.62
CA TRP A 131 -3.83 7.17 1.79
C TRP A 131 -5.12 6.43 1.42
N THR A 132 -5.00 5.19 0.95
CA THR A 132 -6.14 4.35 0.57
C THR A 132 -7.05 4.08 1.77
N CYS A 133 -6.46 3.87 2.97
CA CYS A 133 -7.18 3.75 4.22
C CYS A 133 -8.00 5.02 4.52
N GLY A 134 -7.35 6.19 4.45
CA GLY A 134 -8.01 7.49 4.66
C GLY A 134 -9.15 7.72 3.67
N GLN A 135 -8.91 7.47 2.39
CA GLN A 135 -9.95 7.57 1.36
C GLN A 135 -11.12 6.61 1.63
N SER A 136 -10.83 5.35 1.96
CA SER A 136 -11.86 4.34 2.23
C SER A 136 -12.67 4.70 3.48
N ALA A 137 -12.04 5.30 4.49
CA ALA A 137 -12.71 5.79 5.69
C ALA A 137 -13.65 6.97 5.36
N VAL A 138 -13.20 7.91 4.52
CA VAL A 138 -14.01 9.03 4.02
C VAL A 138 -15.25 8.49 3.28
N ILE A 139 -15.04 7.57 2.34
CA ILE A 139 -16.13 6.98 1.55
C ILE A 139 -17.11 6.24 2.46
N CYS A 140 -16.62 5.35 3.34
CA CYS A 140 -17.48 4.59 4.25
C CYS A 140 -18.27 5.50 5.23
N ARG A 141 -17.72 6.67 5.58
CA ARG A 141 -18.36 7.63 6.50
C ARG A 141 -19.40 8.52 5.84
N TRP A 142 -19.11 9.06 4.66
CA TRP A 142 -19.89 10.13 4.03
C TRP A 142 -20.53 9.75 2.69
N PHE A 143 -19.97 8.76 2.00
CA PHE A 143 -20.46 8.31 0.69
C PHE A 143 -20.60 6.77 0.64
N PRO A 144 -21.27 6.13 1.61
CA PRO A 144 -21.39 4.68 1.63
C PRO A 144 -22.20 4.20 0.42
N THR A 145 -21.81 3.05 -0.13
CA THR A 145 -22.44 2.48 -1.32
C THR A 145 -23.89 2.09 -1.00
N PRO A 146 -24.89 2.57 -1.74
CA PRO A 146 -26.29 2.21 -1.51
C PRO A 146 -26.50 0.69 -1.48
N GLY A 147 -27.30 0.20 -0.53
CA GLY A 147 -27.55 -1.23 -0.35
C GLY A 147 -26.45 -2.02 0.38
N SER A 148 -25.26 -1.43 0.60
CA SER A 148 -24.18 -2.06 1.36
C SER A 148 -24.45 -2.07 2.88
N PRO A 149 -23.81 -2.97 3.65
CA PRO A 149 -23.81 -2.91 5.11
C PRO A 149 -23.40 -1.54 5.68
N ALA A 150 -22.40 -0.87 5.09
CA ALA A 150 -21.96 0.45 5.50
C ALA A 150 -23.06 1.52 5.37
N ALA A 151 -23.87 1.47 4.31
CA ALA A 151 -25.00 2.38 4.13
C ALA A 151 -26.09 2.15 5.19
N LYS A 152 -26.39 0.88 5.53
CA LYS A 152 -27.35 0.53 6.60
C LYS A 152 -26.91 1.04 7.97
N SER A 153 -25.63 0.89 8.30
CA SER A 153 -25.07 1.43 9.54
C SER A 153 -25.06 2.95 9.55
N ALA A 154 -24.88 3.61 8.40
CA ALA A 154 -24.90 5.06 8.31
C ALA A 154 -26.28 5.66 8.62
N THR A 155 -27.37 5.01 8.21
CA THR A 155 -28.74 5.44 8.53
C THR A 155 -29.13 5.27 10.00
N MET A 156 -28.37 4.47 10.77
CA MET A 156 -28.61 4.23 12.20
C MET A 156 -27.78 5.15 13.12
N ARG A 157 -26.93 6.02 12.57
CA ARG A 157 -26.16 6.98 13.38
C ARG A 157 -27.06 8.15 13.80
N PRO A 158 -27.16 8.47 15.12
CA PRO A 158 -28.00 9.56 15.63
C PRO A 158 -27.51 10.94 15.19
#